data_AF-A0AAE3JNY0-F1
#
_entry.id   AF-A0AAE3JNY0-F1
#
_cell.length_a   1.000
_cell.length_b   1.000
_cell.length_c   1.000
_cell.angle_alpha   90.00
_cell.angle_beta   90.00
_cell.angle_gamma   90.00
#
_symmetry.space_group_name_H-M   'P 1'
#
loop_
_entity.id
_entity.type
_entity.pdbx_description
1 polymer ?
#
loop_
_entity_poly.entity_id
_entity_poly.type
_entity_poly.pdbx_seq_one_letter_code
_entity_poly.pdbx_strand_id
1 'polypeptide(L)'
;MKYLVLILLLSFLTSCSGTKKITKNTSKPKAVEETTTVKKVDTLVKKEPKTKEDSQNLEITEEEVNKYFNQTLSKRFITTHQLWDELLVKHVSNNGVVNYKSFKTNRKKLLDYIHTLNLMFSNEAFQTLSKQDKLAFWINAYNAMTVDLILRHYPIKSIKEIDKPWDLRYWKLGNKWYNLNEIEHKILRKMNEPRIHFAIVCASVSCPKLLSEAFTASNLEEQLTKTTKDFLSDSTKNNISKDNIKLSKIFQWFAKDFKQDGSLIDFLNQYSEIKISAKAKKNFKNYNWSLNE
;
A
#
# COMPACT_ATOMS: atom_id res chain seq x y z
N MET A 1 27.87 -33.40 45.13
CA MET A 1 29.28 -33.21 44.70
C MET A 1 29.24 -32.54 43.34
N LYS A 2 29.34 -31.20 43.31
CA LYS A 2 30.52 -30.41 42.94
C LYS A 2 30.86 -30.46 41.44
N TYR A 3 30.51 -29.35 40.77
CA TYR A 3 31.17 -28.61 39.68
C TYR A 3 32.04 -29.35 38.64
N LEU A 4 31.82 -29.05 37.35
CA LEU A 4 32.82 -28.30 36.57
C LEU A 4 32.23 -27.74 35.25
N VAL A 5 32.20 -26.41 35.17
CA VAL A 5 32.09 -25.64 33.93
C VAL A 5 33.52 -25.37 33.46
N LEU A 6 33.84 -25.65 32.20
CA LEU A 6 35.08 -25.17 31.58
C LEU A 6 34.78 -24.68 30.15
N ILE A 7 34.71 -23.37 30.00
CA ILE A 7 34.72 -22.66 28.72
C ILE A 7 36.18 -22.38 28.39
N LEU A 8 36.66 -22.90 27.27
CA LEU A 8 37.98 -22.60 26.72
C LEU A 8 37.82 -21.63 25.54
N LEU A 9 38.08 -20.36 25.82
CA LEU A 9 38.36 -19.31 24.85
C LEU A 9 39.85 -19.42 24.49
N LEU A 10 40.16 -19.72 23.23
CA LEU A 10 41.49 -19.46 22.67
C LEU A 10 41.36 -18.62 21.39
N SER A 11 41.86 -17.40 21.49
CA SER A 11 42.14 -16.48 20.42
C SER A 11 43.43 -16.88 19.69
N PHE A 12 43.44 -16.75 18.37
CA PHE A 12 44.68 -16.52 17.61
C PHE A 12 44.49 -15.32 16.70
N LEU A 13 45.38 -14.34 16.92
CA LEU A 13 45.53 -13.09 16.19
C LEU A 13 46.64 -13.24 15.13
N THR A 14 46.58 -12.31 14.16
CA THR A 14 47.63 -11.85 13.22
C THR A 14 47.84 -12.71 11.97
N SER A 15 48.03 -12.17 10.76
CA SER A 15 48.89 -11.03 10.44
C SER A 15 48.59 -10.40 9.06
N CYS A 16 48.68 -9.06 9.02
CA CYS A 16 49.29 -8.12 8.05
C CYS A 16 49.25 -8.39 6.53
N SER A 17 49.36 -7.42 5.62
CA SER A 17 49.31 -5.95 5.57
C SER A 17 49.52 -5.61 4.08
N GLY A 18 48.94 -4.54 3.57
CA GLY A 18 49.26 -4.04 2.23
C GLY A 18 48.79 -2.60 2.03
N THR A 19 49.69 -1.64 2.24
CA THR A 19 49.47 -0.21 2.01
C THR A 19 50.53 0.33 1.05
N LYS A 20 50.10 1.16 0.08
CA LYS A 20 50.82 2.29 -0.57
C LYS A 20 49.99 2.73 -1.79
N LYS A 21 50.03 3.94 -2.32
CA LYS A 21 50.18 5.33 -1.82
C LYS A 21 49.80 6.20 -3.05
N ILE A 22 48.98 7.24 -2.82
CA ILE A 22 49.02 8.61 -3.41
C ILE A 22 49.39 8.78 -4.90
N THR A 23 48.49 9.43 -5.66
CA THR A 23 48.84 10.50 -6.60
C THR A 23 47.85 11.67 -6.49
N LYS A 24 48.39 12.85 -6.20
CA LYS A 24 47.80 14.17 -6.44
C LYS A 24 48.01 14.49 -7.92
N ASN A 25 46.99 15.00 -8.62
CA ASN A 25 47.23 16.01 -9.64
C ASN A 25 46.04 16.94 -9.83
N THR A 26 46.40 18.19 -10.05
CA THR A 26 45.63 19.42 -9.96
C THR A 26 45.23 19.87 -11.37
N SER A 27 43.99 20.33 -11.58
CA SER A 27 43.71 21.47 -12.47
C SER A 27 42.25 21.91 -12.37
N LYS A 28 42.04 23.09 -11.78
CA LYS A 28 40.89 23.98 -11.99
C LYS A 28 40.93 24.51 -13.43
N PRO A 29 39.78 24.93 -13.99
CA PRO A 29 39.69 26.36 -14.30
C PRO A 29 38.34 27.01 -13.98
N LYS A 30 38.48 28.26 -13.51
CA LYS A 30 37.63 29.45 -13.70
C LYS A 30 36.14 29.37 -13.35
N ALA A 31 35.84 29.91 -12.17
CA ALA A 31 34.60 30.65 -11.93
C ALA A 31 34.63 31.95 -12.74
N VAL A 32 33.55 32.24 -13.45
CA VAL A 32 33.27 33.54 -14.04
C VAL A 32 32.43 34.31 -13.03
N GLU A 33 32.98 35.42 -12.56
CA GLU A 33 32.25 36.48 -11.87
C GLU A 33 31.37 37.20 -12.88
N GLU A 34 30.05 37.11 -12.71
CA GLU A 34 29.13 38.11 -13.25
C GLU A 34 28.69 39.03 -12.13
N THR A 35 29.37 40.17 -12.10
CA THR A 35 29.05 41.36 -11.33
C THR A 35 27.76 41.97 -11.88
N THR A 36 26.62 41.72 -11.24
CA THR A 36 25.42 42.53 -11.45
C THR A 36 25.38 43.66 -10.43
N THR A 37 25.67 44.85 -10.93
CA THR A 37 25.56 46.14 -10.24
C THR A 37 24.16 46.36 -9.67
N VAL A 38 24.02 46.37 -8.35
CA VAL A 38 22.85 46.93 -7.66
C VAL A 38 23.04 48.44 -7.59
N LYS A 39 22.29 49.17 -8.43
CA LYS A 39 22.16 50.62 -8.31
C LYS A 39 21.30 50.93 -7.08
N LYS A 40 21.92 51.64 -6.15
CA LYS A 40 21.33 52.38 -5.04
C LYS A 40 20.39 53.46 -5.58
N VAL A 41 19.14 53.45 -5.15
CA VAL A 41 18.27 54.64 -5.16
C VAL A 41 17.67 54.76 -3.78
N ASP A 42 18.29 55.62 -2.98
CA ASP A 42 17.69 56.22 -1.80
C ASP A 42 16.65 57.23 -2.28
N THR A 43 15.37 57.02 -1.94
CA THR A 43 14.50 58.17 -1.66
C THR A 43 13.57 57.85 -0.50
N LEU A 44 13.89 58.51 0.61
CA LEU A 44 13.12 58.65 1.82
C LEU A 44 11.75 59.28 1.52
N VAL A 45 10.66 58.60 1.91
CA VAL A 45 9.48 59.30 2.44
C VAL A 45 9.02 58.56 3.68
N LYS A 46 9.44 59.09 4.83
CA LYS A 46 8.85 58.82 6.14
C LYS A 46 7.40 59.31 6.13
N LYS A 47 6.47 58.41 6.46
CA LYS A 47 5.23 58.81 7.15
C LYS A 47 4.91 57.73 8.19
N GLU A 48 5.20 58.07 9.44
CA GLU A 48 4.83 57.31 10.62
C GLU A 48 3.30 57.37 10.88
N PRO A 49 2.78 56.41 11.66
CA PRO A 49 1.37 56.04 11.67
C PRO A 49 0.54 56.97 12.55
N LYS A 50 -0.70 57.24 12.13
CA LYS A 50 -1.73 57.79 13.02
C LYS A 50 -2.72 56.67 13.36
N THR A 51 -2.62 56.21 14.60
CA THR A 51 -3.62 55.43 15.32
C THR A 51 -4.90 56.25 15.46
N LYS A 52 -6.03 55.68 15.02
CA LYS A 52 -7.32 55.83 15.67
C LYS A 52 -8.00 54.47 15.64
N GLU A 53 -8.15 53.89 16.83
CA GLU A 53 -9.08 52.80 17.10
C GLU A 53 -10.49 53.26 16.70
N ASP A 54 -11.13 52.48 15.85
CA ASP A 54 -12.57 52.31 15.89
C ASP A 54 -12.82 50.83 15.57
N SER A 55 -12.66 49.99 16.58
CA SER A 55 -13.01 48.57 16.54
C SER A 55 -14.52 48.44 16.61
N GLN A 56 -15.20 48.72 15.49
CA GLN A 56 -16.57 48.26 15.30
C GLN A 56 -16.53 46.76 15.02
N ASN A 57 -17.01 45.97 15.98
CA ASN A 57 -17.39 44.58 15.75
C ASN A 57 -18.50 44.55 14.69
N LEU A 58 -18.11 44.36 13.43
CA LEU A 58 -19.02 43.95 12.37
C LEU A 58 -19.32 42.46 12.59
N GLU A 59 -20.42 42.17 13.30
CA GLU A 59 -21.07 40.87 13.22
C GLU A 59 -21.65 40.71 11.81
N ILE A 60 -20.84 40.17 10.90
CA ILE A 60 -21.31 39.80 9.56
C ILE A 60 -22.19 38.57 9.74
N THR A 61 -23.47 38.71 9.41
CA THR A 61 -24.42 37.60 9.52
C THR A 61 -24.13 36.54 8.46
N GLU A 62 -24.53 35.30 8.73
CA GLU A 62 -24.43 34.19 7.76
C GLU A 62 -25.10 34.52 6.41
N GLU A 63 -26.15 35.35 6.44
CA GLU A 63 -26.82 35.87 5.24
C GLU A 63 -25.95 36.83 4.42
N GLU A 64 -25.17 37.70 5.07
CA GLU A 64 -24.26 38.63 4.37
C GLU A 64 -23.08 37.91 3.75
N VAL A 65 -22.53 36.88 4.42
CA VAL A 65 -21.47 36.03 3.85
C VAL A 65 -21.97 35.31 2.60
N ASN A 66 -23.19 34.76 2.65
CA ASN A 66 -23.80 34.04 1.52
C ASN A 66 -24.16 34.95 0.34
N LYS A 67 -24.41 36.24 0.58
CA LYS A 67 -24.71 37.23 -0.47
C LYS A 67 -23.52 37.52 -1.39
N TYR A 68 -22.28 37.43 -0.87
CA TYR A 68 -21.05 37.70 -1.63
C TYR A 68 -20.31 36.42 -2.06
N PHE A 69 -20.69 35.26 -1.53
CA PHE A 69 -20.10 33.97 -1.86
C PHE A 69 -21.02 33.17 -2.81
N ASN A 70 -21.03 33.54 -4.10
CA ASN A 70 -21.77 32.84 -5.16
C ASN A 70 -21.13 31.49 -5.57
N GLN A 71 -20.59 30.73 -4.62
CA GLN A 71 -20.23 29.32 -4.86
C GLN A 71 -21.24 28.44 -4.14
N THR A 72 -22.02 27.71 -4.93
CA THR A 72 -22.72 26.54 -4.43
C THR A 72 -21.66 25.52 -4.02
N LEU A 73 -21.34 25.45 -2.74
CA LEU A 73 -20.53 24.38 -2.18
C LEU A 73 -21.36 23.09 -2.28
N SER A 74 -21.34 22.43 -3.44
CA SER A 74 -21.69 21.02 -3.47
C SER A 74 -20.67 20.34 -2.57
N LYS A 75 -21.12 19.81 -1.44
CA LYS A 75 -20.32 18.92 -0.59
C LYS A 75 -20.05 17.68 -1.45
N ARG A 76 -19.05 17.75 -2.31
CA ARG A 76 -18.52 16.57 -2.99
C ARG A 76 -17.97 15.71 -1.87
N PHE A 77 -18.70 14.67 -1.52
CA PHE A 77 -18.16 13.57 -0.74
C PHE A 77 -17.17 12.86 -1.65
N ILE A 78 -15.94 13.40 -1.72
CA ILE A 78 -14.82 12.65 -2.29
C ILE A 78 -14.64 11.47 -1.35
N THR A 79 -15.01 10.29 -1.83
CA THR A 79 -14.74 9.06 -1.08
C THR A 79 -13.22 8.92 -0.99
N THR A 80 -12.72 8.49 0.16
CA THR A 80 -11.28 8.40 0.46
C THR A 80 -10.46 7.68 -0.62
N HIS A 81 -11.11 6.77 -1.36
CA HIS A 81 -10.47 5.94 -2.37
C HIS A 81 -10.91 6.27 -3.81
N GLN A 82 -11.55 7.41 -4.07
CA GLN A 82 -12.07 7.76 -5.40
C GLN A 82 -11.02 7.69 -6.52
N LEU A 83 -9.81 8.23 -6.30
CA LEU A 83 -8.74 8.19 -7.30
C LEU A 83 -8.31 6.75 -7.65
N TRP A 84 -8.37 5.86 -6.65
CA TRP A 84 -8.06 4.45 -6.84
C TRP A 84 -9.18 3.73 -7.58
N ASP A 85 -10.42 4.01 -7.21
CA ASP A 85 -11.62 3.48 -7.85
C ASP A 85 -11.66 3.83 -9.35
N GLU A 86 -11.40 5.09 -9.71
CA GLU A 86 -11.33 5.53 -11.11
C GLU A 86 -10.24 4.78 -11.90
N LEU A 87 -9.11 4.47 -11.28
CA LEU A 87 -8.03 3.71 -11.91
C LEU A 87 -8.41 2.24 -12.08
N LEU A 88 -9.06 1.65 -11.07
CA LEU A 88 -9.51 0.27 -11.09
C LEU A 88 -10.57 0.05 -12.18
N VAL A 89 -11.63 0.87 -12.21
CA VAL A 89 -12.68 0.82 -13.23
C VAL A 89 -12.10 0.93 -14.64
N LYS A 90 -11.07 1.78 -14.83
CA LYS A 90 -10.48 2.02 -16.14
C LYS A 90 -9.55 0.90 -16.62
N HIS A 91 -8.84 0.24 -15.70
CA HIS A 91 -7.69 -0.62 -16.06
C HIS A 91 -7.82 -2.06 -15.60
N VAL A 92 -8.86 -2.41 -14.84
CA VAL A 92 -9.08 -3.75 -14.31
C VAL A 92 -10.43 -4.26 -14.81
N SER A 93 -10.42 -5.39 -15.50
CA SER A 93 -11.66 -6.04 -15.94
C SER A 93 -12.43 -6.64 -14.76
N ASN A 94 -13.71 -6.92 -14.96
CA ASN A 94 -14.56 -7.61 -13.97
C ASN A 94 -14.00 -8.99 -13.54
N ASN A 95 -13.14 -9.60 -14.35
CA ASN A 95 -12.47 -10.87 -14.04
C ASN A 95 -11.13 -10.70 -13.30
N GLY A 96 -10.73 -9.48 -12.97
CA GLY A 96 -9.49 -9.17 -12.25
C GLY A 96 -8.22 -9.17 -13.12
N VAL A 97 -8.37 -9.18 -14.45
CA VAL A 97 -7.25 -9.00 -15.40
C VAL A 97 -6.90 -7.51 -15.47
N VAL A 98 -5.62 -7.20 -15.32
CA VAL A 98 -5.09 -5.83 -15.20
C VAL A 98 -4.35 -5.45 -16.47
N ASN A 99 -4.81 -4.40 -17.16
CA ASN A 99 -4.13 -3.89 -18.34
C ASN A 99 -2.96 -2.98 -17.94
N TYR A 100 -1.83 -3.57 -17.53
CA TYR A 100 -0.65 -2.82 -17.06
C TYR A 100 -0.10 -1.85 -18.11
N LYS A 101 -0.15 -2.22 -19.40
CA LYS A 101 0.25 -1.33 -20.51
C LYS A 101 -0.55 -0.03 -20.50
N SER A 102 -1.88 -0.11 -20.38
CA SER A 102 -2.76 1.05 -20.26
C SER A 102 -2.57 1.78 -18.93
N PHE A 103 -2.48 1.03 -17.82
CA PHE A 103 -2.31 1.57 -16.46
C PHE A 103 -1.04 2.43 -16.35
N LYS A 104 0.06 2.03 -17.02
CA LYS A 104 1.32 2.78 -17.04
C LYS A 104 1.14 4.21 -17.54
N THR A 105 0.23 4.46 -18.49
CA THR A 105 -0.07 5.81 -18.99
C THR A 105 -0.74 6.71 -17.96
N ASN A 106 -1.37 6.11 -16.94
CA ASN A 106 -2.03 6.80 -15.83
C ASN A 106 -1.27 6.69 -14.51
N ARG A 107 0.02 6.30 -14.54
CA ARG A 107 0.85 6.15 -13.34
C ARG A 107 0.91 7.42 -12.48
N LYS A 108 0.86 8.62 -13.07
CA LYS A 108 0.81 9.86 -12.28
C LYS A 108 -0.40 9.88 -11.34
N LYS A 109 -1.60 9.52 -11.82
CA LYS A 109 -2.82 9.45 -10.97
C LYS A 109 -2.67 8.42 -9.85
N LEU A 110 -1.99 7.30 -10.11
CA LEU A 110 -1.69 6.29 -9.08
C LEU A 110 -0.77 6.87 -7.99
N LEU A 111 0.25 7.63 -8.37
CA LEU A 111 1.12 8.33 -7.41
C LEU A 111 0.37 9.41 -6.64
N ASP A 112 -0.54 10.14 -7.29
CA ASP A 112 -1.42 11.11 -6.63
C ASP A 112 -2.30 10.41 -5.56
N TYR A 113 -2.85 9.22 -5.86
CA TYR A 113 -3.57 8.41 -4.87
C TYR A 113 -2.69 7.92 -3.70
N ILE A 114 -1.48 7.43 -3.99
CA ILE A 114 -0.52 7.03 -2.94
C ILE A 114 -0.15 8.24 -2.06
N HIS A 115 -0.06 9.43 -2.64
CA HIS A 115 0.13 10.66 -1.88
C HIS A 115 -1.07 10.97 -0.98
N THR A 116 -2.31 10.80 -1.46
CA THR A 116 -3.52 10.91 -0.63
C THR A 116 -3.51 9.94 0.55
N LEU A 117 -3.07 8.69 0.34
CA LEU A 117 -2.92 7.72 1.44
C LEU A 117 -1.93 8.21 2.50
N ASN A 118 -0.82 8.84 2.08
CA ASN A 118 0.14 9.44 3.00
C ASN A 118 -0.46 10.61 3.80
N LEU A 119 -1.21 11.51 3.15
CA LEU A 119 -1.88 12.62 3.82
C LEU A 119 -2.89 12.13 4.85
N MET A 120 -3.70 11.13 4.48
CA MET A 120 -4.66 10.51 5.39
C MET A 120 -3.97 9.85 6.57
N PHE A 121 -2.93 9.05 6.33
CA PHE A 121 -2.18 8.36 7.40
C PHE A 121 -1.50 9.34 8.36
N SER A 122 -1.08 10.51 7.88
CA SER A 122 -0.41 11.54 8.67
C SER A 122 -1.39 12.40 9.49
N ASN A 123 -2.69 12.30 9.22
CA ASN A 123 -3.70 13.00 9.99
C ASN A 123 -3.96 12.28 11.33
N GLU A 124 -4.06 13.02 12.43
CA GLU A 124 -4.29 12.45 13.77
C GLU A 124 -5.60 11.64 13.84
N ALA A 125 -6.63 12.04 13.08
CA ALA A 125 -7.89 11.32 12.98
C ALA A 125 -7.75 9.90 12.43
N PHE A 126 -6.63 9.57 11.76
CA PHE A 126 -6.36 8.19 11.33
C PHE A 126 -6.35 7.20 12.51
N GLN A 127 -5.87 7.65 13.67
CA GLN A 127 -5.78 6.79 14.86
C GLN A 127 -7.16 6.45 15.42
N THR A 128 -8.13 7.34 15.26
CA THR A 128 -9.51 7.16 15.74
C THR A 128 -10.41 6.43 14.76
N LEU A 129 -9.91 6.08 13.57
CA LEU A 129 -10.66 5.30 12.58
C LEU A 129 -11.05 3.93 13.12
N SER A 130 -12.22 3.45 12.65
CA SER A 130 -12.71 2.12 12.97
C SER A 130 -11.78 1.02 12.42
N LYS A 131 -11.96 -0.21 12.91
CA LYS A 131 -11.24 -1.38 12.35
C LYS A 131 -11.51 -1.53 10.85
N GLN A 132 -12.76 -1.31 10.41
CA GLN A 132 -13.17 -1.45 9.01
C GLN A 132 -12.50 -0.38 8.13
N ASP A 133 -12.48 0.88 8.59
CA ASP A 133 -11.79 1.97 7.88
C ASP A 133 -10.29 1.68 7.71
N LYS A 134 -9.62 1.25 8.78
CA LYS A 134 -8.19 0.91 8.73
C LYS A 134 -7.95 -0.29 7.81
N LEU A 135 -8.84 -1.27 7.82
CA LEU A 135 -8.69 -2.47 7.00
C LEU A 135 -8.87 -2.15 5.51
N ALA A 136 -9.91 -1.39 5.14
CA ALA A 136 -10.12 -0.90 3.78
C ALA A 136 -8.92 -0.06 3.30
N PHE A 137 -8.43 0.85 4.15
CA PHE A 137 -7.23 1.65 3.87
C PHE A 137 -6.03 0.76 3.52
N TRP A 138 -5.70 -0.21 4.37
CA TRP A 138 -4.50 -1.03 4.19
C TRP A 138 -4.61 -2.03 3.02
N ILE A 139 -5.80 -2.56 2.76
CA ILE A 139 -6.05 -3.40 1.56
C ILE A 139 -5.82 -2.59 0.30
N ASN A 140 -6.43 -1.40 0.20
CA ASN A 140 -6.27 -0.55 -0.98
C ASN A 140 -4.83 -0.05 -1.13
N ALA A 141 -4.16 0.30 -0.02
CA ALA A 141 -2.76 0.69 -0.03
C ALA A 141 -1.87 -0.44 -0.57
N TYR A 142 -2.04 -1.67 -0.07
CA TYR A 142 -1.29 -2.83 -0.56
C TYR A 142 -1.50 -3.04 -2.06
N ASN A 143 -2.75 -3.03 -2.53
CA ASN A 143 -3.07 -3.27 -3.94
C ASN A 143 -2.52 -2.18 -4.86
N ALA A 144 -2.68 -0.91 -4.50
CA ALA A 144 -2.14 0.20 -5.28
C ALA A 144 -0.61 0.19 -5.33
N MET A 145 0.04 -0.16 -4.22
CA MET A 145 1.49 -0.30 -4.14
C MET A 145 2.00 -1.50 -4.94
N THR A 146 1.31 -2.64 -4.92
CA THR A 146 1.63 -3.76 -5.81
C THR A 146 1.54 -3.33 -7.28
N VAL A 147 0.50 -2.61 -7.68
CA VAL A 147 0.39 -2.10 -9.05
C VAL A 147 1.54 -1.13 -9.38
N ASP A 148 1.84 -0.15 -8.51
CA ASP A 148 2.97 0.77 -8.73
C ASP A 148 4.30 0.01 -8.84
N LEU A 149 4.51 -1.05 -8.05
CA LEU A 149 5.67 -1.92 -8.16
C LEU A 149 5.77 -2.55 -9.56
N ILE A 150 4.69 -3.15 -10.06
CA ILE A 150 4.69 -3.71 -11.43
C ILE A 150 4.98 -2.61 -12.45
N LEU A 151 4.34 -1.44 -12.35
CA LEU A 151 4.51 -0.36 -13.32
C LEU A 151 5.93 0.25 -13.35
N ARG A 152 6.65 0.23 -12.22
CA ARG A 152 8.06 0.63 -12.15
C ARG A 152 8.99 -0.29 -12.94
N HIS A 153 8.65 -1.57 -13.00
CA HIS A 153 9.47 -2.60 -13.64
C HIS A 153 8.92 -3.03 -15.01
N TYR A 154 7.71 -2.63 -15.38
CA TYR A 154 7.06 -3.03 -16.64
C TYR A 154 7.86 -2.58 -17.88
N PRO A 155 8.07 -3.46 -18.89
CA PRO A 155 7.48 -4.80 -19.04
C PRO A 155 8.27 -5.91 -18.32
N ILE A 156 7.56 -6.77 -17.60
CA ILE A 156 8.06 -8.01 -16.98
C ILE A 156 7.01 -9.10 -17.15
N LYS A 157 7.39 -10.37 -17.13
CA LYS A 157 6.41 -11.47 -17.25
C LYS A 157 5.89 -11.96 -15.90
N SER A 158 6.60 -11.63 -14.82
CA SER A 158 6.25 -12.05 -13.47
C SER A 158 6.80 -11.06 -12.45
N ILE A 159 6.06 -10.82 -11.37
CA ILE A 159 6.59 -10.11 -10.19
C ILE A 159 7.86 -10.76 -9.64
N LYS A 160 8.06 -12.07 -9.87
CA LYS A 160 9.23 -12.84 -9.43
C LYS A 160 10.52 -12.50 -10.19
N GLU A 161 10.44 -11.73 -11.28
CA GLU A 161 11.61 -11.21 -12.00
C GLU A 161 12.24 -10.00 -11.29
N ILE A 162 11.50 -9.36 -10.38
CA ILE A 162 12.00 -8.28 -9.53
C ILE A 162 12.76 -8.90 -8.35
N ASP A 163 13.97 -8.41 -8.04
CA ASP A 163 14.70 -8.86 -6.86
C ASP A 163 13.96 -8.45 -5.57
N LYS A 164 13.67 -9.44 -4.71
CA LYS A 164 12.98 -9.29 -3.42
C LYS A 164 11.79 -8.30 -3.48
N PRO A 165 10.78 -8.54 -4.32
CA PRO A 165 9.78 -7.51 -4.65
C PRO A 165 8.99 -7.02 -3.45
N TRP A 166 8.74 -7.91 -2.48
CA TRP A 166 8.01 -7.59 -1.26
C TRP A 166 8.83 -6.82 -0.21
N ASP A 167 10.16 -6.79 -0.34
CA ASP A 167 11.06 -6.12 0.62
C ASP A 167 11.45 -4.70 0.19
N LEU A 168 11.16 -4.32 -1.06
CA LEU A 168 11.48 -3.00 -1.62
C LEU A 168 10.70 -1.88 -0.91
N ARG A 169 11.45 -0.90 -0.37
CA ARG A 169 10.90 0.23 0.38
C ARG A 169 10.67 1.43 -0.53
N TYR A 170 9.53 1.45 -1.22
CA TYR A 170 9.21 2.50 -2.20
C TYR A 170 8.15 3.51 -1.76
N TRP A 171 7.40 3.24 -0.69
CA TRP A 171 6.23 4.06 -0.36
C TRP A 171 6.37 4.68 1.03
N LYS A 172 6.40 6.01 1.09
CA LYS A 172 6.47 6.74 2.34
C LYS A 172 5.06 7.02 2.86
N LEU A 173 4.77 6.59 4.08
CA LEU A 173 3.56 6.95 4.83
C LEU A 173 4.00 7.55 6.18
N GLY A 174 3.65 8.81 6.42
CA GLY A 174 4.21 9.61 7.51
C GLY A 174 5.74 9.69 7.40
N ASN A 175 6.44 9.36 8.49
CA ASN A 175 7.90 9.40 8.55
C ASN A 175 8.59 8.07 8.18
N LYS A 176 7.82 7.05 7.78
CA LYS A 176 8.35 5.70 7.50
C LYS A 176 8.19 5.32 6.03
N TRP A 177 9.23 4.70 5.47
CA TRP A 177 9.18 4.00 4.18
C TRP A 177 8.72 2.56 4.39
N TYR A 178 7.62 2.18 3.77
CA TYR A 178 7.02 0.85 3.84
C TYR A 178 7.41 -0.01 2.62
N ASN A 179 7.35 -1.32 2.82
CA ASN A 179 7.34 -2.33 1.77
C ASN A 179 6.08 -3.21 1.91
N LEU A 180 5.81 -4.04 0.89
CA LEU A 180 4.59 -4.87 0.86
C LEU A 180 4.57 -5.88 2.01
N ASN A 181 5.72 -6.49 2.34
CA ASN A 181 5.83 -7.43 3.46
C ASN A 181 5.41 -6.82 4.79
N GLU A 182 5.79 -5.57 5.07
CA GLU A 182 5.41 -4.89 6.30
C GLU A 182 3.91 -4.63 6.36
N ILE A 183 3.29 -4.23 5.26
CA ILE A 183 1.85 -3.98 5.20
C ILE A 183 1.09 -5.30 5.41
N GLU A 184 1.46 -6.36 4.72
CA GLU A 184 0.79 -7.67 4.86
C GLU A 184 1.04 -8.30 6.24
N HIS A 185 2.29 -8.52 6.60
CA HIS A 185 2.64 -9.35 7.76
C HIS A 185 2.62 -8.61 9.09
N LYS A 186 2.91 -7.31 9.12
CA LYS A 186 3.00 -6.55 10.37
C LYS A 186 1.73 -5.76 10.68
N ILE A 187 0.87 -5.53 9.68
CA ILE A 187 -0.35 -4.74 9.83
C ILE A 187 -1.58 -5.59 9.53
N LEU A 188 -1.86 -5.91 8.26
CA LEU A 188 -3.11 -6.56 7.84
C LEU A 188 -3.35 -7.90 8.56
N ARG A 189 -2.35 -8.79 8.57
CA ARG A 189 -2.46 -10.10 9.23
C ARG A 189 -2.68 -10.02 10.74
N LYS A 190 -2.32 -8.90 11.38
CA LYS A 190 -2.56 -8.66 12.81
C LYS A 190 -3.95 -8.11 13.11
N MET A 191 -4.74 -7.81 12.08
CA MET A 191 -6.12 -7.33 12.23
C MET A 191 -7.13 -8.48 12.41
N ASN A 192 -6.68 -9.74 12.49
CA ASN A 192 -7.53 -10.93 12.67
C ASN A 192 -8.70 -10.95 11.66
N GLU A 193 -8.35 -10.84 10.39
CA GLU A 193 -9.30 -10.95 9.28
C GLU A 193 -8.68 -11.87 8.21
N PRO A 194 -9.00 -13.18 8.21
CA PRO A 194 -8.40 -14.13 7.28
C PRO A 194 -8.77 -13.87 5.81
N ARG A 195 -9.87 -13.16 5.53
CA ARG A 195 -10.33 -12.88 4.17
C ARG A 195 -9.46 -11.86 3.43
N ILE A 196 -8.53 -11.18 4.12
CA ILE A 196 -7.56 -10.30 3.44
C ILE A 196 -6.78 -11.03 2.36
N HIS A 197 -6.55 -12.34 2.51
CA HIS A 197 -5.82 -13.18 1.56
C HIS A 197 -6.53 -13.35 0.21
N PHE A 198 -7.79 -12.91 0.12
CA PHE A 198 -8.57 -12.86 -1.12
C PHE A 198 -8.83 -11.42 -1.60
N ALA A 199 -8.45 -10.42 -0.79
CA ALA A 199 -8.63 -9.00 -1.06
C ALA A 199 -7.33 -8.31 -1.49
N ILE A 200 -6.17 -8.86 -1.13
CA ILE A 200 -4.86 -8.34 -1.53
C ILE A 200 -4.24 -9.16 -2.66
N VAL A 201 -3.59 -8.47 -3.62
CA VAL A 201 -3.05 -9.10 -4.83
C VAL A 201 -1.53 -9.08 -4.92
N CYS A 202 -0.94 -10.13 -5.48
CA CYS A 202 0.48 -10.26 -5.82
C CYS A 202 0.75 -10.20 -7.34
N ALA A 203 -0.21 -9.65 -8.10
CA ALA A 203 -0.11 -9.45 -9.55
C ALA A 203 0.19 -10.73 -10.37
N SER A 204 -0.35 -11.87 -9.96
CA SER A 204 -0.11 -13.15 -10.64
C SER A 204 -1.38 -13.87 -11.07
N VAL A 205 -1.30 -14.72 -12.10
CA VAL A 205 -2.45 -15.50 -12.59
C VAL A 205 -3.13 -16.32 -11.49
N SER A 206 -2.36 -16.97 -10.61
CA SER A 206 -2.91 -17.75 -9.48
C SER A 206 -3.34 -16.93 -8.26
N CYS A 207 -3.15 -15.61 -8.28
CA CYS A 207 -3.57 -14.71 -7.22
C CYS A 207 -5.11 -14.56 -7.17
N PRO A 208 -5.70 -14.12 -6.04
CA PRO A 208 -7.02 -13.53 -6.04
C PRO A 208 -7.17 -12.42 -7.08
N LYS A 209 -8.43 -12.18 -7.48
CA LYS A 209 -8.75 -11.11 -8.42
C LYS A 209 -8.53 -9.76 -7.77
N LEU A 210 -7.92 -8.83 -8.48
CA LEU A 210 -8.00 -7.42 -8.12
C LEU A 210 -9.43 -6.97 -8.46
N LEU A 211 -10.17 -6.44 -7.48
CA LEU A 211 -11.49 -5.88 -7.74
C LEU A 211 -11.37 -4.66 -8.66
N SER A 212 -12.34 -4.47 -9.54
CA SER A 212 -12.49 -3.28 -10.39
C SER A 212 -13.14 -2.10 -9.65
N GLU A 213 -13.07 -2.12 -8.31
CA GLU A 213 -13.59 -1.10 -7.39
C GLU A 213 -12.72 -1.06 -6.13
N ALA A 214 -12.67 0.10 -5.47
CA ALA A 214 -11.94 0.24 -4.23
C ALA A 214 -12.69 -0.40 -3.05
N PHE A 215 -11.95 -0.90 -2.06
CA PHE A 215 -12.55 -1.31 -0.78
C PHE A 215 -13.00 -0.08 0.00
N THR A 216 -14.20 -0.08 0.58
CA THR A 216 -14.68 1.00 1.45
C THR A 216 -15.15 0.43 2.77
N ALA A 217 -15.09 1.22 3.85
CA ALA A 217 -15.53 0.73 5.17
C ALA A 217 -17.00 0.29 5.17
N SER A 218 -17.87 1.05 4.49
CA SER A 218 -19.32 0.75 4.40
C SER A 218 -19.62 -0.56 3.68
N ASN A 219 -18.79 -0.94 2.70
CA ASN A 219 -19.04 -2.12 1.85
C ASN A 219 -18.10 -3.28 2.19
N LEU A 220 -17.19 -3.10 3.15
CA LEU A 220 -16.05 -4.00 3.37
C LEU A 220 -16.48 -5.44 3.63
N GLU A 221 -17.51 -5.64 4.46
CA GLU A 221 -17.98 -6.97 4.82
C GLU A 221 -18.55 -7.73 3.61
N GLU A 222 -19.32 -7.03 2.78
CA GLU A 222 -19.85 -7.57 1.53
C GLU A 222 -18.72 -7.87 0.54
N GLN A 223 -17.78 -6.93 0.35
CA GLN A 223 -16.66 -7.08 -0.57
C GLN A 223 -15.72 -8.24 -0.17
N LEU A 224 -15.42 -8.38 1.13
CA LEU A 224 -14.60 -9.49 1.65
C LEU A 224 -15.32 -10.83 1.50
N THR A 225 -16.61 -10.88 1.80
CA THR A 225 -17.41 -12.10 1.62
C THR A 225 -17.49 -12.50 0.15
N LYS A 226 -17.75 -11.54 -0.74
CA LYS A 226 -17.83 -11.76 -2.19
C LYS A 226 -16.51 -12.27 -2.75
N THR A 227 -15.39 -11.58 -2.47
CA THR A 227 -14.06 -11.99 -2.94
C THR A 227 -13.66 -13.37 -2.43
N THR A 228 -14.02 -13.71 -1.19
CA THR A 228 -13.78 -15.04 -0.62
C THR A 228 -14.57 -16.12 -1.38
N LYS A 229 -15.88 -15.91 -1.58
CA LYS A 229 -16.73 -16.85 -2.32
C LYS A 229 -16.26 -17.03 -3.76
N ASP A 230 -15.99 -15.92 -4.45
CA ASP A 230 -15.50 -15.90 -5.84
C ASP A 230 -14.16 -16.64 -5.96
N PHE A 231 -13.26 -16.48 -4.98
CA PHE A 231 -11.98 -17.20 -5.00
C PHE A 231 -12.18 -18.70 -4.80
N LEU A 232 -13.04 -19.11 -3.86
CA LEU A 232 -13.30 -20.53 -3.58
C LEU A 232 -14.00 -21.24 -4.74
N SER A 233 -14.88 -20.56 -5.47
CA SER A 233 -15.60 -21.13 -6.61
C SER A 233 -14.77 -21.15 -7.91
N ASP A 234 -13.67 -20.40 -7.98
CA ASP A 234 -12.79 -20.38 -9.15
C ASP A 234 -12.09 -21.75 -9.34
N SER A 235 -12.58 -22.52 -10.32
CA SER A 235 -12.08 -23.86 -10.65
C SER A 235 -10.61 -23.88 -11.09
N THR A 236 -10.07 -22.74 -11.55
CA THR A 236 -8.66 -22.59 -11.89
C THR A 236 -7.79 -22.51 -10.63
N LYS A 237 -8.33 -22.06 -9.50
CA LYS A 237 -7.63 -21.92 -8.21
C LYS A 237 -7.95 -23.02 -7.22
N ASN A 238 -9.16 -23.55 -7.24
CA ASN A 238 -9.66 -24.50 -6.26
C ASN A 238 -10.54 -25.56 -6.93
N ASN A 239 -10.44 -26.82 -6.49
CA ASN A 239 -11.40 -27.86 -6.80
C ASN A 239 -11.93 -28.41 -5.48
N ILE A 240 -13.20 -28.12 -5.19
CA ILE A 240 -13.82 -28.46 -3.91
C ILE A 240 -14.88 -29.53 -4.17
N SER A 241 -14.79 -30.62 -3.41
CA SER A 241 -15.82 -31.65 -3.30
C SER A 241 -15.94 -32.06 -1.83
N LYS A 242 -16.99 -32.83 -1.49
CA LYS A 242 -17.24 -33.27 -0.12
C LYS A 242 -16.02 -33.93 0.53
N ASP A 243 -15.38 -34.86 -0.18
CA ASP A 243 -14.33 -35.72 0.40
C ASP A 243 -12.92 -35.47 -0.16
N ASN A 244 -12.79 -34.64 -1.20
CA ASN A 244 -11.50 -34.31 -1.81
C ASN A 244 -11.45 -32.82 -2.15
N ILE A 245 -10.42 -32.13 -1.67
CA ILE A 245 -10.18 -30.72 -1.97
C ILE A 245 -8.77 -30.54 -2.54
N LYS A 246 -8.68 -29.78 -3.63
CA LYS A 246 -7.43 -29.36 -4.25
C LYS A 246 -7.39 -27.83 -4.29
N LEU A 247 -6.71 -27.23 -3.33
CA LEU A 247 -6.81 -25.79 -3.03
C LEU A 247 -5.62 -24.99 -3.57
N SER A 248 -5.77 -23.67 -3.66
CA SER A 248 -4.65 -22.76 -3.90
C SER A 248 -3.58 -22.87 -2.81
N LYS A 249 -2.31 -22.61 -3.16
CA LYS A 249 -1.19 -22.56 -2.20
C LYS A 249 -1.35 -21.46 -1.14
N ILE A 250 -2.23 -20.49 -1.33
CA ILE A 250 -2.56 -19.48 -0.31
C ILE A 250 -2.98 -20.15 1.01
N PHE A 251 -3.80 -21.21 0.95
CA PHE A 251 -4.20 -21.98 2.12
C PHE A 251 -3.05 -22.78 2.76
N GLN A 252 -1.95 -23.00 2.02
CA GLN A 252 -0.74 -23.61 2.53
C GLN A 252 0.18 -22.56 3.19
N TRP A 253 0.45 -21.45 2.49
CA TRP A 253 1.37 -20.40 2.93
C TRP A 253 0.84 -19.66 4.16
N PHE A 254 -0.46 -19.41 4.22
CA PHE A 254 -1.12 -18.67 5.31
C PHE A 254 -1.99 -19.56 6.20
N ALA A 255 -1.63 -20.85 6.30
CA ALA A 255 -2.41 -21.84 7.03
C ALA A 255 -2.73 -21.48 8.50
N LYS A 256 -1.92 -20.64 9.14
CA LYS A 256 -2.16 -20.16 10.52
C LYS A 256 -3.32 -19.19 10.61
N ASP A 257 -3.53 -18.38 9.58
CA ASP A 257 -4.52 -17.30 9.60
C ASP A 257 -5.93 -17.87 9.45
N PHE A 258 -6.10 -18.95 8.68
CA PHE A 258 -7.37 -19.68 8.51
C PHE A 258 -7.73 -20.61 9.68
N LYS A 259 -6.91 -20.68 10.73
CA LYS A 259 -7.09 -21.60 11.86
C LYS A 259 -7.26 -20.88 13.21
N GLN A 260 -7.52 -19.58 13.17
CA GLN A 260 -7.68 -18.78 14.40
C GLN A 260 -8.99 -19.16 15.12
N ASP A 261 -10.08 -19.35 14.37
CA ASP A 261 -11.42 -19.65 14.88
C ASP A 261 -11.93 -21.02 14.41
N GLY A 262 -11.07 -22.04 14.48
CA GLY A 262 -11.41 -23.42 14.11
C GLY A 262 -10.43 -24.04 13.11
N SER A 263 -10.89 -25.04 12.37
CA SER A 263 -10.10 -25.68 11.33
C SER A 263 -10.21 -24.93 10.00
N LEU A 264 -9.28 -25.22 9.08
CA LEU A 264 -9.39 -24.74 7.70
C LEU A 264 -10.72 -25.19 7.05
N ILE A 265 -11.20 -26.38 7.37
CA ILE A 265 -12.47 -26.88 6.82
C ILE A 265 -13.65 -26.07 7.34
N ASP A 266 -13.61 -25.65 8.61
CA ASP A 266 -14.64 -24.77 9.19
C ASP A 266 -14.67 -23.43 8.48
N PHE A 267 -13.49 -22.82 8.24
CA PHE A 267 -13.38 -21.60 7.44
C PHE A 267 -13.96 -21.78 6.02
N LEU A 268 -13.54 -22.84 5.32
CA LEU A 268 -14.02 -23.08 3.94
C LEU A 268 -15.53 -23.31 3.89
N ASN A 269 -16.11 -24.03 4.85
CA ASN A 269 -17.55 -24.30 4.92
C ASN A 269 -18.40 -23.07 5.23
N GLN A 270 -17.82 -21.96 5.69
CA GLN A 270 -18.55 -20.69 5.84
C GLN A 270 -18.85 -20.03 4.49
N TYR A 271 -18.04 -20.32 3.47
CA TYR A 271 -18.08 -19.60 2.18
C TYR A 271 -18.26 -20.52 0.97
N SER A 272 -18.06 -21.83 1.11
CA SER A 272 -18.27 -22.81 0.03
C SER A 272 -19.74 -23.23 -0.05
N GLU A 273 -20.25 -23.38 -1.28
CA GLU A 273 -21.57 -23.97 -1.53
C GLU A 273 -21.60 -25.48 -1.25
N ILE A 274 -20.44 -26.15 -1.30
CA ILE A 274 -20.31 -27.58 -1.05
C ILE A 274 -19.86 -27.77 0.39
N LYS A 275 -20.65 -28.51 1.17
CA LYS A 275 -20.25 -28.89 2.52
C LYS A 275 -19.11 -29.92 2.48
N ILE A 276 -17.92 -29.47 2.87
CA ILE A 276 -16.69 -30.25 2.92
C ILE A 276 -16.67 -31.08 4.21
N SER A 277 -16.35 -32.36 4.07
CA SER A 277 -16.13 -33.29 5.17
C SER A 277 -14.90 -32.89 5.98
N ALA A 278 -14.98 -32.99 7.31
CA ALA A 278 -13.82 -32.81 8.19
C ALA A 278 -12.66 -33.77 7.87
N LYS A 279 -12.96 -34.91 7.21
CA LYS A 279 -11.98 -35.92 6.79
C LYS A 279 -11.54 -35.79 5.33
N ALA A 280 -11.92 -34.71 4.64
CA ALA A 280 -11.62 -34.52 3.23
C ALA A 280 -10.10 -34.59 2.97
N LYS A 281 -9.70 -35.32 1.93
CA LYS A 281 -8.31 -35.38 1.47
C LYS A 281 -7.92 -34.02 0.89
N LYS A 282 -6.83 -33.44 1.41
CA LYS A 282 -6.36 -32.11 1.02
C LYS A 282 -5.10 -32.18 0.18
N ASN A 283 -5.14 -31.57 -1.00
CA ASN A 283 -4.00 -31.33 -1.87
C ASN A 283 -3.92 -29.85 -2.26
N PHE A 284 -2.78 -29.41 -2.79
CA PHE A 284 -2.59 -28.04 -3.26
C PHE A 284 -2.31 -28.00 -4.77
N LYS A 285 -2.84 -27.00 -5.46
CA LYS A 285 -2.56 -26.74 -6.88
C LYS A 285 -1.18 -26.11 -7.06
N ASN A 286 -0.65 -26.20 -8.28
CA ASN A 286 0.50 -25.39 -8.68
C ASN A 286 0.10 -23.91 -8.72
N TYR A 287 1.08 -23.04 -8.54
CA TYR A 287 0.85 -21.59 -8.50
C TYR A 287 1.56 -20.94 -9.67
N ASN A 288 0.78 -20.35 -10.57
CA ASN A 288 1.26 -19.63 -11.74
C ASN A 288 1.59 -18.18 -11.35
N TRP A 289 2.87 -17.85 -11.49
CA TRP A 289 3.45 -16.55 -11.16
C TRP A 289 3.49 -15.57 -12.33
N SER A 290 3.06 -15.96 -13.54
CA SER A 290 2.92 -15.03 -14.66
C SER A 290 1.98 -13.88 -14.29
N LEU A 291 2.21 -12.68 -14.85
CA LEU A 291 1.34 -11.53 -14.62
C LEU A 291 -0.11 -11.82 -15.01
N ASN A 292 -1.04 -11.24 -14.26
CA ASN A 292 -2.47 -11.27 -14.54
C ASN A 292 -2.89 -10.15 -15.51
N GLU A 293 -2.39 -10.18 -16.74
CA GLU A 293 -2.65 -9.18 -17.79
C GLU A 293 -3.27 -9.76 -19.06
#